data_AF-A0A1R2ALP2-F1
#
_entry.id   AF-A0A1R2ALP2-F1
#
_cell.length_a   1.000
_cell.length_b   1.000
_cell.length_c   1.000
_cell.angle_alpha   90.00
_cell.angle_beta   90.00
_cell.angle_gamma   90.00
#
_symmetry.space_group_name_H-M   'P 1'
#
loop_
_entity.id
_entity.type
_entity.pdbx_description
1 polymer ?
#
loop_
_entity_poly.entity_id
_entity_poly.type
_entity_poly.pdbx_seq_one_letter_code
_entity_poly.pdbx_strand_id
1 'polypeptide(L)'
;MVQGKNCRISLDYTNFAISYESVIGVELNELYSFASFILVHASSDSSIPDEKSTLQYFIEPDDKATVFKGQSSTEVTIKMTPSIFQSDSNDWPRENYGYHLSQENLLIKGSVTDGKGILIIDPVLVNLNLVQSENLLLTKRSIVFFVSVLSALVGLIFGLLEVFSGLVSLFESKLKCIYKRFTISSKFHKIIESQKILLRNFNIKKKSLNIEFTKHTSKVNVEEKYEI
;
A
#
# COMPACT_ATOMS: atom_id res chain seq x y z
N MET A 1 -0.51 5.10 -49.88
CA MET A 1 -0.56 4.55 -48.52
C MET A 1 -1.56 3.41 -48.53
N VAL A 2 -1.10 2.16 -48.58
CA VAL A 2 -2.00 1.02 -48.49
C VAL A 2 -2.41 0.93 -47.02
N GLN A 3 -3.67 1.27 -46.76
CA GLN A 3 -4.32 1.09 -45.47
C GLN A 3 -4.44 -0.42 -45.27
N GLY A 4 -3.43 -1.02 -44.64
CA GLY A 4 -3.36 -2.46 -44.43
C GLY A 4 -4.52 -2.91 -43.54
N LYS A 5 -5.30 -3.88 -44.02
CA LYS A 5 -6.25 -4.60 -43.16
C LYS A 5 -5.43 -5.50 -42.24
N ASN A 6 -5.40 -5.18 -40.95
CA ASN A 6 -4.76 -6.03 -39.96
C ASN A 6 -5.58 -7.31 -39.77
N CYS A 7 -4.97 -8.47 -39.98
CA CYS A 7 -5.56 -9.74 -39.58
C CYS A 7 -5.21 -9.98 -38.11
N ARG A 8 -6.23 -10.14 -37.25
CA ARG A 8 -6.05 -10.47 -35.84
C ARG A 8 -6.66 -11.84 -35.56
N ILE A 9 -5.81 -12.73 -35.06
CA ILE A 9 -6.19 -14.07 -34.61
C ILE A 9 -6.04 -14.05 -33.09
N SER A 10 -7.06 -14.49 -32.36
CA SER A 10 -7.04 -14.53 -30.90
C SER A 10 -7.46 -15.91 -30.44
N LEU A 11 -6.61 -16.52 -29.63
CA LEU A 11 -6.76 -17.88 -29.11
C LEU A 11 -6.74 -17.77 -27.58
N ASP A 12 -7.86 -18.10 -26.95
CA ASP A 12 -8.01 -18.04 -25.50
C ASP A 12 -8.19 -19.45 -24.95
N TYR A 13 -7.27 -19.87 -24.08
CA TYR A 13 -7.32 -21.15 -23.40
C TYR A 13 -7.61 -20.92 -21.91
N THR A 14 -8.53 -21.71 -21.36
CA THR A 14 -8.86 -21.69 -19.93
C THR A 14 -8.63 -23.08 -19.35
N ASN A 15 -8.24 -23.14 -18.07
CA ASN A 15 -7.99 -24.40 -17.35
C ASN A 15 -7.06 -25.37 -18.11
N PHE A 16 -5.97 -24.86 -18.68
CA PHE A 16 -5.01 -25.66 -19.42
C PHE A 16 -3.69 -25.76 -18.66
N ALA A 17 -2.97 -26.85 -18.92
CA ALA A 17 -1.58 -27.03 -18.54
C ALA A 17 -0.83 -27.48 -19.79
N ILE A 18 0.41 -27.03 -19.93
CA ILE A 18 1.30 -27.51 -20.99
C ILE A 18 2.06 -28.74 -20.51
N SER A 19 2.45 -29.60 -21.45
CA SER A 19 3.23 -30.81 -21.15
C SER A 19 4.62 -30.69 -21.76
N TYR A 20 5.62 -30.22 -21.01
CA TYR A 20 7.02 -30.01 -21.41
C TYR A 20 7.22 -29.17 -22.68
N GLU A 21 6.79 -29.63 -23.84
CA GLU A 21 6.80 -28.91 -25.11
C GLU A 21 5.42 -29.01 -25.76
N SER A 22 4.90 -27.90 -26.27
CA SER A 22 3.61 -27.84 -26.95
C SER A 22 3.66 -26.81 -28.07
N VAL A 23 2.94 -27.05 -29.16
CA VAL A 23 2.97 -26.16 -30.34
C VAL A 23 1.56 -25.69 -30.67
N ILE A 24 1.42 -24.39 -30.84
CA ILE A 24 0.21 -23.78 -31.40
C ILE A 24 0.55 -23.32 -32.82
N GLY A 25 0.04 -24.07 -33.81
CA GLY A 25 0.20 -23.74 -35.23
C GLY A 25 -0.96 -22.89 -35.73
N VAL A 26 -0.64 -21.84 -36.48
CA VAL A 26 -1.59 -20.98 -37.18
C VAL A 26 -1.22 -20.97 -38.66
N GLU A 27 -2.18 -21.38 -39.48
CA GLU A 27 -2.01 -21.50 -40.92
C GLU A 27 -3.11 -20.70 -41.65
N LEU A 28 -2.68 -19.77 -42.49
CA LEU A 28 -3.57 -18.94 -43.31
C LEU A 28 -3.42 -19.29 -44.78
N ASN A 29 -4.38 -20.04 -45.30
CA ASN A 29 -4.39 -20.60 -46.66
C ASN A 29 -5.05 -19.71 -47.73
N GLU A 30 -5.38 -18.46 -47.43
CA GLU A 30 -6.07 -17.61 -48.41
C GLU A 30 -5.12 -17.17 -49.54
N LEU A 31 -5.64 -17.10 -50.77
CA LEU A 31 -4.87 -16.78 -51.98
C LEU A 31 -4.05 -15.49 -51.83
N TYR A 32 -4.65 -14.45 -51.25
CA TYR A 32 -4.02 -13.15 -51.01
C TYR A 32 -3.62 -12.93 -49.53
N SER A 33 -3.44 -14.02 -48.76
CA SER A 33 -2.83 -13.94 -47.44
C SER A 33 -1.32 -13.77 -47.58
N PHE A 34 -0.82 -12.65 -47.06
CA PHE A 34 0.61 -12.38 -46.88
C PHE A 34 0.76 -11.37 -45.73
N ALA A 35 1.89 -11.40 -45.04
CA ALA A 35 2.15 -10.51 -43.92
C ALA A 35 3.46 -9.74 -44.11
N SER A 36 3.42 -8.41 -44.03
CA SER A 36 4.64 -7.58 -44.02
C SER A 36 5.34 -7.59 -42.66
N PHE A 37 4.61 -7.91 -41.60
CA PHE A 37 5.12 -8.18 -40.26
C PHE A 37 4.15 -9.10 -39.53
N ILE A 38 4.66 -9.81 -38.53
CA ILE A 38 3.87 -10.66 -37.64
C ILE A 38 4.06 -10.11 -36.22
N LEU A 39 2.94 -9.83 -35.56
CA LEU A 39 2.92 -9.42 -34.16
C LEU A 39 2.33 -10.55 -33.33
N VAL A 40 3.15 -11.16 -32.49
CA VAL A 40 2.70 -12.17 -31.51
C VAL A 40 2.57 -11.50 -30.17
N HIS A 41 1.39 -11.60 -29.56
CA HIS A 41 1.13 -11.16 -28.20
C HIS A 41 0.63 -12.35 -27.39
N ALA A 42 1.41 -12.79 -26.42
CA ALA A 42 1.07 -13.86 -25.50
C ALA A 42 0.80 -13.30 -24.11
N SER A 43 -0.23 -13.82 -23.45
CA SER A 43 -0.51 -13.50 -22.05
C SER A 43 -0.94 -14.77 -21.32
N SER A 44 -0.44 -14.92 -20.09
CA SER A 44 -0.89 -15.94 -19.16
C SER A 44 -1.17 -15.31 -17.81
N ASP A 45 -2.09 -15.93 -17.06
CA ASP A 45 -2.30 -15.56 -15.67
C ASP A 45 -1.07 -15.94 -14.84
N SER A 46 -0.68 -15.02 -13.95
CA SER A 46 0.40 -15.24 -12.99
C SER A 46 -0.13 -16.01 -11.77
N SER A 47 0.77 -16.68 -11.05
CA SER A 47 0.42 -17.15 -9.71
C SER A 47 0.20 -16.00 -8.74
N ILE A 48 0.82 -14.84 -8.95
CA ILE A 48 0.54 -13.65 -8.15
C ILE A 48 -0.87 -13.15 -8.49
N PRO A 49 -1.77 -13.00 -7.51
CA PRO A 49 -3.15 -12.58 -7.78
C PRO A 49 -3.21 -11.19 -8.42
N ASP A 50 -4.16 -11.02 -9.34
CA ASP A 50 -4.38 -9.83 -10.16
C ASP A 50 -3.23 -9.44 -11.11
N GLU A 51 -2.19 -10.27 -11.22
CA GLU A 51 -1.06 -10.05 -12.11
C GLU A 51 -1.12 -10.95 -13.35
N LYS A 52 -0.68 -10.42 -14.49
CA LYS A 52 -0.54 -11.17 -15.74
C LYS A 52 0.89 -11.15 -16.22
N SER A 53 1.34 -12.29 -16.74
CA SER A 53 2.58 -12.34 -17.49
C SER A 53 2.25 -12.11 -18.97
N THR A 54 2.89 -11.11 -19.58
CA THR A 54 2.64 -10.71 -20.97
C THR A 54 3.96 -10.66 -21.73
N LEU A 55 3.91 -11.07 -22.99
CA LEU A 55 5.08 -11.09 -23.85
C LEU A 55 4.69 -10.74 -25.29
N GLN A 56 5.57 -9.99 -25.96
CA GLN A 56 5.31 -9.48 -27.30
C GLN A 56 6.52 -9.69 -28.22
N TYR A 57 6.29 -10.25 -29.41
CA TYR A 57 7.28 -10.35 -30.49
C TYR A 57 6.81 -9.55 -31.69
N PHE A 58 7.68 -8.69 -32.19
CA PHE A 58 7.51 -8.03 -33.48
C PHE A 58 8.50 -8.64 -34.48
N ILE A 59 7.98 -9.24 -35.54
CA ILE A 59 8.75 -10.03 -36.48
C ILE A 59 8.56 -9.43 -37.87
N GLU A 60 9.66 -8.96 -38.45
CA GLU A 60 9.69 -8.41 -39.81
C GLU A 60 10.61 -9.27 -40.71
N PRO A 61 10.32 -9.36 -42.02
CA PRO A 61 11.23 -9.95 -42.99
C PRO A 61 12.59 -9.24 -42.97
N ASP A 62 13.66 -9.95 -43.33
CA ASP A 62 15.00 -9.34 -43.40
C ASP A 62 15.10 -8.28 -44.52
N ASP A 63 14.37 -8.50 -45.62
CA ASP A 63 14.25 -7.55 -46.72
C ASP A 63 12.86 -6.89 -46.72
N LYS A 64 12.85 -5.55 -46.71
CA LYS A 64 11.64 -4.71 -46.75
C LYS A 64 10.84 -4.87 -48.05
N ALA A 65 11.43 -5.41 -49.11
CA ALA A 65 10.74 -5.71 -50.36
C ALA A 65 10.02 -7.07 -50.35
N THR A 66 10.10 -7.82 -49.25
CA THR A 66 9.52 -9.16 -49.10
C THR A 66 8.41 -9.19 -48.06
N VAL A 67 7.59 -10.23 -48.12
CA VAL A 67 6.49 -10.51 -47.20
C VAL A 67 6.52 -11.97 -46.77
N PHE A 68 6.06 -12.29 -45.56
CA PHE A 68 5.90 -13.66 -45.11
C PHE A 68 4.83 -14.37 -45.93
N LYS A 69 5.24 -15.43 -46.64
CA LYS A 69 4.41 -16.35 -47.42
C LYS A 69 5.31 -17.51 -47.89
N GLY A 70 4.89 -18.75 -47.67
CA GLY A 70 5.64 -19.94 -48.09
C GLY A 70 5.46 -21.14 -47.16
N GLN A 71 6.23 -22.19 -47.42
CA GLN A 71 6.10 -23.49 -46.76
C GLN A 71 6.80 -23.58 -45.39
N SER A 72 7.73 -22.67 -45.07
CA SER A 72 8.40 -22.65 -43.78
C SER A 72 7.68 -21.71 -42.81
N SER A 73 7.35 -22.21 -41.62
CA SER A 73 6.72 -21.44 -40.55
C SER A 73 7.67 -20.45 -39.90
N THR A 74 7.14 -19.29 -39.52
CA THR A 74 7.79 -18.44 -38.51
C THR A 74 7.59 -19.08 -37.14
N GLU A 75 8.68 -19.43 -36.47
CA GLU A 75 8.66 -20.11 -35.18
C GLU A 75 9.05 -19.17 -34.06
N VAL A 76 8.17 -19.07 -33.06
CA VAL A 76 8.36 -18.24 -31.88
C VAL A 76 8.38 -19.14 -30.66
N THR A 77 9.52 -19.18 -29.97
CA THR A 77 9.66 -20.00 -28.77
C THR A 77 9.41 -19.16 -27.52
N ILE A 78 8.42 -19.57 -26.73
CA ILE A 78 7.99 -18.93 -25.49
C ILE A 78 8.29 -19.89 -24.35
N LYS A 79 9.15 -19.43 -23.42
CA LYS A 79 9.45 -20.20 -22.23
C LYS A 79 8.39 -19.94 -21.17
N MET A 80 7.72 -20.99 -20.72
CA MET A 80 6.67 -20.96 -19.72
C MET A 80 7.21 -21.53 -18.41
N THR A 81 7.46 -20.66 -17.44
CA THR A 81 7.94 -21.09 -16.11
C THR A 81 6.74 -21.28 -15.19
N PRO A 82 6.45 -22.52 -14.73
CA PRO A 82 5.39 -22.74 -13.75
C PRO A 82 5.64 -21.92 -12.49
N SER A 83 4.58 -21.40 -11.89
CA SER A 83 4.65 -20.56 -10.70
C SER A 83 3.56 -20.90 -9.70
N ILE A 84 3.90 -20.83 -8.41
CA ILE A 84 3.03 -21.08 -7.27
C ILE A 84 3.14 -19.88 -6.32
N PHE A 85 1.99 -19.36 -5.92
CA PHE A 85 1.88 -18.32 -4.90
C PHE A 85 1.21 -18.92 -3.67
N GLN A 86 1.78 -18.67 -2.49
CA GLN A 86 1.23 -19.10 -1.22
C GLN A 86 1.15 -17.93 -0.25
N SER A 87 0.02 -17.78 0.44
CA SER A 87 -0.20 -16.71 1.40
C SER A 87 -0.82 -17.21 2.70
N ASP A 88 -0.26 -16.75 3.82
CA ASP A 88 -0.84 -16.94 5.16
C ASP A 88 -1.93 -15.90 5.50
N SER A 89 -2.13 -14.88 4.64
CA SER A 89 -3.16 -13.84 4.83
C SER A 89 -4.53 -14.27 4.32
N ASN A 90 -5.58 -13.87 5.04
CA ASN A 90 -6.97 -14.02 4.59
C ASN A 90 -7.34 -13.05 3.44
N ASP A 91 -6.55 -11.99 3.23
CA ASP A 91 -6.81 -11.01 2.16
C ASP A 91 -6.39 -11.53 0.78
N TRP A 92 -5.67 -12.66 0.74
CA TRP A 92 -5.13 -13.25 -0.48
C TRP A 92 -5.52 -14.74 -0.55
N PRO A 93 -5.61 -15.33 -1.75
CA PRO A 93 -5.82 -16.77 -1.88
C PRO A 93 -4.69 -17.53 -1.18
N ARG A 94 -5.06 -18.63 -0.51
CA ARG A 94 -4.09 -19.49 0.19
C ARG A 94 -3.03 -20.04 -0.75
N GLU A 95 -3.48 -20.46 -1.94
CA GLU A 95 -2.63 -20.95 -3.00
C GLU A 95 -3.19 -20.51 -4.35
N ASN A 96 -2.31 -20.13 -5.27
CA ASN A 96 -2.65 -19.80 -6.64
C ASN A 96 -1.54 -20.26 -7.59
N TYR A 97 -1.92 -20.64 -8.81
CA TYR A 97 -1.03 -21.22 -9.81
C TYR A 97 -1.07 -20.40 -11.09
N GLY A 98 0.04 -20.38 -11.83
CA GLY A 98 0.09 -19.72 -13.12
C GLY A 98 1.41 -19.93 -13.81
N TYR A 99 1.60 -19.24 -14.93
CA TYR A 99 2.85 -19.29 -15.69
C TYR A 99 3.47 -17.90 -15.78
N HIS A 100 4.80 -17.86 -15.63
CA HIS A 100 5.61 -16.72 -16.00
C HIS A 100 6.19 -16.95 -17.40
N LEU A 101 5.80 -16.10 -18.35
CA LEU A 101 6.28 -16.11 -19.71
C LEU A 101 7.61 -15.37 -19.79
N SER A 102 8.59 -15.97 -20.45
CA SER A 102 9.84 -15.32 -20.77
C SER A 102 10.26 -15.60 -22.21
N GLN A 103 11.03 -14.66 -22.76
CA GLN A 103 11.51 -14.77 -24.12
C GLN A 103 12.64 -15.78 -24.17
N GLU A 104 12.50 -16.77 -25.04
CA GLU A 104 13.64 -17.56 -25.50
C GLU A 104 14.26 -16.89 -26.72
N ASN A 105 15.60 -16.91 -26.82
CA ASN A 105 16.32 -16.23 -27.89
C ASN A 105 16.13 -16.86 -29.28
N LEU A 106 15.39 -17.98 -29.37
CA LEU A 106 15.17 -18.70 -30.61
C LEU A 106 13.90 -18.22 -31.31
N LEU A 107 14.07 -17.23 -32.19
CA LEU A 107 13.09 -16.79 -33.18
C LEU A 107 13.58 -17.23 -34.56
N ILE A 108 12.81 -18.08 -35.24
CA ILE A 108 13.13 -18.52 -36.60
C ILE A 108 12.13 -17.87 -37.55
N LYS A 109 12.63 -17.07 -38.49
CA LYS A 109 11.79 -16.44 -39.51
C LYS A 109 11.40 -17.48 -40.56
N GLY A 110 10.12 -17.52 -40.91
CA GLY A 110 9.60 -18.42 -41.94
C GLY A 110 9.96 -17.99 -43.35
N SER A 111 9.32 -18.64 -44.33
CA SER A 111 9.51 -18.30 -45.74
C SER A 111 9.00 -16.89 -46.05
N VAL A 112 9.78 -16.18 -46.86
CA VAL A 112 9.42 -14.87 -47.39
C VAL A 112 9.41 -14.90 -48.91
N THR A 113 8.56 -14.08 -49.52
CA THR A 113 8.43 -13.96 -50.96
C THR A 113 8.42 -12.50 -51.39
N ASP A 114 8.87 -12.23 -52.61
CA ASP A 114 8.86 -10.90 -53.21
C ASP A 114 7.53 -10.64 -53.96
N GLY A 115 7.36 -9.43 -54.50
CA GLY A 115 6.14 -9.06 -55.23
C GLY A 115 5.79 -9.95 -56.43
N LYS A 116 6.74 -10.74 -56.97
CA LYS A 116 6.50 -11.67 -58.07
C LYS A 116 5.99 -13.03 -57.56
N GLY A 117 6.48 -13.47 -56.41
CA GLY A 117 6.09 -14.74 -55.79
C GLY A 117 4.80 -14.70 -54.95
N ILE A 118 4.23 -13.52 -54.65
CA ILE A 118 2.96 -13.38 -53.90
C ILE A 118 1.78 -14.11 -54.56
N LEU A 119 1.82 -14.34 -55.88
CA LEU A 119 0.73 -14.99 -56.62
C LEU A 119 0.72 -16.53 -56.46
N ILE A 120 1.73 -17.12 -55.80
CA ILE A 120 1.79 -18.55 -55.51
C ILE A 120 0.79 -18.89 -54.40
N ILE A 121 0.11 -20.03 -54.50
CA ILE A 121 -0.84 -20.54 -53.49
C ILE A 121 -0.03 -21.13 -52.31
N ASP A 122 0.65 -20.27 -51.59
CA ASP A 122 1.39 -20.63 -50.38
C ASP A 122 0.76 -19.97 -49.14
N PRO A 123 0.75 -20.67 -47.99
CA PRO A 123 0.20 -20.15 -46.76
C PRO A 123 1.10 -19.12 -46.08
N VAL A 124 0.52 -18.42 -45.11
CA VAL A 124 1.28 -17.80 -44.02
C VAL A 124 1.23 -18.73 -42.83
N LEU A 125 2.39 -19.18 -42.37
CA LEU A 125 2.55 -20.16 -41.30
C LEU A 125 3.25 -19.54 -40.09
N VAL A 126 2.65 -19.69 -38.91
CA VAL A 126 3.21 -19.24 -37.63
C VAL A 126 3.05 -20.34 -36.60
N ASN A 127 4.16 -20.76 -36.00
CA ASN A 127 4.19 -21.75 -34.93
C ASN A 127 4.65 -21.08 -33.62
N LEU A 128 3.84 -21.21 -32.58
CA LEU A 128 4.21 -20.80 -31.23
C LEU A 128 4.62 -22.05 -30.45
N ASN A 129 5.91 -22.16 -30.16
CA ASN A 129 6.48 -23.25 -29.37
C ASN A 129 6.45 -22.85 -27.90
N LEU A 130 5.62 -23.52 -27.12
CA LEU A 130 5.50 -23.35 -25.68
C LEU A 130 6.40 -24.37 -24.99
N VAL A 131 7.48 -23.90 -24.36
CA VAL A 131 8.45 -24.76 -23.69
C VAL A 131 8.36 -24.55 -22.19
N GLN A 132 8.02 -25.58 -21.45
CA GLN A 132 7.99 -25.54 -20.00
C GLN A 132 9.40 -25.45 -19.44
N SER A 133 9.64 -24.49 -18.55
CA SER A 133 10.87 -24.41 -17.79
C SER A 133 10.98 -25.57 -16.80
N GLU A 134 12.19 -26.09 -16.62
CA GLU A 134 12.51 -27.05 -15.54
C GLU A 134 12.44 -26.41 -14.15
N ASN A 135 12.46 -25.08 -14.09
CA ASN A 135 12.38 -24.33 -12.83
C ASN A 135 10.92 -24.07 -12.44
N LEU A 136 10.69 -24.04 -11.11
CA LEU A 136 9.42 -23.66 -10.50
C LEU A 136 9.61 -22.35 -9.72
N LEU A 137 8.77 -21.35 -9.98
CA LEU A 137 8.77 -20.10 -9.22
C LEU A 137 7.83 -20.23 -8.03
N LEU A 138 8.39 -20.28 -6.82
CA LEU A 138 7.61 -20.28 -5.58
C LEU A 138 7.66 -18.90 -4.93
N THR A 139 6.51 -18.25 -4.81
CA THR A 139 6.35 -16.98 -4.09
C THR A 139 5.58 -17.25 -2.80
N LYS A 140 6.21 -17.05 -1.64
CA LYS A 140 5.57 -17.21 -0.34
C LYS A 140 5.43 -15.87 0.38
N ARG A 141 4.20 -15.50 0.72
CA ARG A 141 3.87 -14.35 1.56
C ARG A 141 3.50 -14.84 2.95
N SER A 142 4.33 -14.51 3.94
CA SER A 142 4.06 -14.84 5.35
C SER A 142 3.79 -13.56 6.15
N ILE A 143 2.82 -13.63 7.06
CA ILE A 143 2.55 -12.54 7.99
C ILE A 143 3.49 -12.70 9.18
N VAL A 144 4.36 -11.70 9.39
CA VAL A 144 5.24 -11.66 10.57
C VAL A 144 4.46 -11.14 11.78
N PHE A 145 3.58 -11.97 12.33
CA PHE A 145 2.73 -11.63 13.48
C PHE A 145 3.54 -11.22 14.74
N PHE A 146 4.71 -11.83 14.94
CA PHE A 146 5.54 -11.60 16.12
C PHE A 146 5.99 -10.14 16.30
N VAL A 147 6.33 -9.46 15.20
CA VAL A 147 6.77 -8.05 15.26
C VAL A 147 5.61 -7.14 15.65
N SER A 148 4.42 -7.38 15.10
CA SER A 148 3.21 -6.65 15.45
C SER A 148 2.80 -6.85 16.91
N VAL A 149 2.85 -8.08 17.42
CA VAL A 149 2.54 -8.38 18.83
C VAL A 149 3.56 -7.71 19.76
N LEU A 150 4.85 -7.80 19.45
CA LEU A 150 5.88 -7.17 20.27
C LEU A 150 5.71 -5.65 20.33
N SER A 151 5.38 -5.03 19.18
CA SER A 151 5.11 -3.60 19.10
C SER A 151 3.89 -3.20 19.92
N ALA A 152 2.82 -4.01 19.89
CA ALA A 152 1.63 -3.79 20.71
C ALA A 152 1.92 -3.93 22.22
N LEU A 153 2.72 -4.92 22.63
CA LEU A 153 3.12 -5.10 24.03
C LEU A 153 3.96 -3.93 24.54
N VAL A 154 4.95 -3.49 23.75
CA VAL A 154 5.77 -2.32 24.05
C VAL A 154 4.91 -1.06 24.14
N GLY A 155 3.99 -0.87 23.18
CA GLY A 155 3.03 0.23 23.19
C GLY A 155 2.13 0.24 24.43
N LEU A 156 1.70 -0.92 24.92
CA LEU A 156 0.91 -1.04 26.14
C LEU A 156 1.68 -0.59 27.38
N ILE A 157 2.96 -0.98 27.51
CA ILE A 157 3.81 -0.56 28.62
C ILE A 157 3.95 0.97 28.63
N PHE A 158 4.23 1.57 27.47
CA PHE A 158 4.34 3.02 27.35
C PHE A 158 3.01 3.74 27.62
N GLY A 159 1.89 3.19 27.13
CA GLY A 159 0.56 3.74 27.41
C GLY A 159 0.21 3.71 28.90
N LEU A 160 0.57 2.64 29.62
CA LEU A 160 0.38 2.58 31.08
C LEU A 160 1.22 3.64 31.81
N LEU A 161 2.49 3.80 31.42
CA LEU A 161 3.38 4.81 32.01
C LEU A 161 2.83 6.24 31.80
N GLU A 162 2.22 6.52 30.65
CA GLU A 162 1.58 7.80 30.36
C GLU A 162 0.39 8.08 31.29
N VAL A 163 -0.47 7.07 31.52
CA VAL A 163 -1.58 7.18 32.47
C VAL A 163 -1.08 7.44 33.89
N PHE A 164 -0.05 6.72 34.34
CA PHE A 164 0.56 6.95 35.66
C PHE A 164 1.13 8.35 35.79
N SER A 165 1.84 8.84 34.77
CA SER A 165 2.36 10.21 34.73
C SER A 165 1.24 11.25 34.85
N GLY A 166 0.14 11.05 34.11
CA GLY A 166 -1.06 11.89 34.20
C GLY A 166 -1.67 11.92 35.60
N LEU A 167 -1.79 10.76 36.26
CA LEU A 167 -2.30 10.69 37.63
C LEU A 167 -1.41 11.44 38.61
N VAL A 168 -0.09 11.24 38.55
CA VAL A 168 0.88 11.95 39.40
C VAL A 168 0.76 13.47 39.20
N SER A 169 0.68 13.93 37.94
CA SER A 169 0.51 15.35 37.62
C SER A 169 -0.77 15.95 38.23
N LEU A 170 -1.88 15.21 38.23
CA LEU A 170 -3.13 15.62 38.86
C LEU A 170 -3.00 15.70 40.40
N PHE A 171 -2.34 14.72 41.03
CA PHE A 171 -2.09 14.74 42.47
C PHE A 171 -1.18 15.90 42.88
N GLU A 172 -0.09 16.14 42.15
CA GLU A 172 0.80 17.26 42.38
C GLU A 172 0.08 18.60 42.26
N SER A 173 -0.79 18.75 41.26
CA SER A 173 -1.59 19.96 41.06
C SER A 173 -2.51 20.23 42.25
N LYS A 174 -3.19 19.19 42.76
CA LYS A 174 -4.05 19.31 43.96
C LYS A 174 -3.23 19.65 45.22
N LEU A 175 -2.11 18.97 45.45
CA LEU A 175 -1.23 19.24 46.59
C LEU A 175 -0.69 20.66 46.56
N LYS A 176 -0.27 21.16 45.40
CA LYS A 176 0.21 22.54 45.23
C LYS A 176 -0.88 23.57 45.56
N CYS A 177 -2.12 23.33 45.15
CA CYS A 177 -3.26 24.18 45.53
C CYS A 177 -3.49 24.21 47.06
N ILE A 178 -3.44 23.05 47.72
CA ILE A 178 -3.59 22.94 49.18
C ILE A 178 -2.46 23.69 49.88
N TYR A 179 -1.21 23.44 49.49
CA TYR A 179 -0.04 24.08 50.10
C TYR A 179 -0.07 25.61 49.94
N LYS A 180 -0.47 26.12 48.76
CA LYS A 180 -0.64 27.56 48.51
C LYS A 180 -1.70 28.16 49.44
N ARG A 181 -2.83 27.46 49.65
CA ARG A 181 -3.90 27.91 50.55
C ARG A 181 -3.45 27.97 52.01
N PHE A 182 -2.73 26.96 52.49
CA PHE A 182 -2.13 26.96 53.83
C PHE A 182 -1.10 28.09 54.01
N THR A 183 -0.23 28.31 53.02
CA THR A 183 0.79 29.36 53.08
C THR A 183 0.16 30.76 53.14
N ILE A 184 -0.89 31.02 52.35
CA ILE A 184 -1.63 32.29 52.40
C ILE A 184 -2.30 32.46 53.77
N SER A 185 -2.96 31.41 54.29
CA SER A 185 -3.59 31.46 55.61
C SER A 185 -2.60 31.76 56.74
N SER A 186 -1.40 31.16 56.71
CA SER A 186 -0.35 31.43 57.68
C SER A 186 0.17 32.87 57.61
N LYS A 187 0.40 33.40 56.38
CA LYS A 187 0.78 34.80 56.19
C LYS A 187 -0.31 35.76 56.69
N PHE A 188 -1.57 35.44 56.43
CA PHE A 188 -2.70 36.25 56.91
C PHE A 188 -2.79 36.24 58.44
N HIS A 189 -2.54 35.09 59.07
CA HIS A 189 -2.51 34.97 60.52
C HIS A 189 -1.40 35.84 61.14
N LYS A 190 -0.20 35.82 60.56
CA LYS A 190 0.92 36.69 60.98
C LYS A 190 0.59 38.18 60.85
N ILE A 191 -0.12 38.58 59.79
CA ILE A 191 -0.56 39.98 59.62
C ILE A 191 -1.56 40.37 60.71
N ILE A 192 -2.56 39.53 61.00
CA ILE A 192 -3.54 39.77 62.07
C ILE A 192 -2.86 39.87 63.43
N GLU A 193 -1.88 39.01 63.71
CA GLU A 193 -1.11 39.03 64.95
C GLU A 193 -0.30 40.32 65.10
N SER A 194 0.41 40.74 64.06
CA SER A 194 1.12 42.03 64.03
C SER A 194 0.18 43.22 64.21
N GLN A 195 -1.00 43.21 63.59
CA GLN A 195 -2.01 44.26 63.80
C GLN A 195 -2.52 44.30 65.25
N LYS A 196 -2.76 43.14 65.87
CA LYS A 196 -3.16 43.07 67.29
C LYS A 196 -2.08 43.64 68.21
N ILE A 197 -0.80 43.36 67.93
CA ILE A 197 0.34 43.90 68.70
C ILE A 197 0.39 45.44 68.56
N LEU A 198 0.26 45.97 67.34
CA LEU A 198 0.23 47.42 67.12
C LEU A 198 -0.95 48.09 67.83
N LEU A 199 -2.16 47.53 67.72
CA LEU A 199 -3.35 48.03 68.42
C LEU A 199 -3.26 47.94 69.94
N ARG A 200 -2.39 47.08 70.48
CA ARG A 200 -2.13 46.99 71.93
C ARG A 200 -1.13 48.05 72.40
N ASN A 201 -0.22 48.48 71.53
CA ASN A 201 0.80 49.49 71.82
C ASN A 201 0.28 50.93 71.70
N PHE A 202 -0.67 51.17 70.80
CA PHE A 202 -1.41 52.43 70.75
C PHE A 202 -2.70 52.24 71.54
N ASN A 203 -2.84 52.90 72.69
CA ASN A 203 -4.00 52.79 73.61
C ASN A 203 -5.29 53.41 73.02
N ILE A 204 -5.67 52.95 71.83
CA ILE A 204 -6.81 53.44 71.06
C ILE A 204 -8.03 52.65 71.53
N LYS A 205 -8.98 53.36 72.15
CA LYS A 205 -10.29 52.80 72.50
C LYS A 205 -10.92 52.19 71.25
N LYS A 206 -11.30 50.92 71.39
CA LYS A 206 -11.88 50.06 70.37
C LYS A 206 -13.13 50.72 69.74
N LYS A 207 -13.03 51.22 68.50
CA LYS A 207 -14.22 51.54 67.70
C LYS A 207 -14.71 50.23 67.08
N SER A 208 -15.89 49.77 67.46
CA SER A 208 -16.48 48.51 66.96
C SER A 208 -16.89 48.66 65.51
N LEU A 209 -16.12 48.08 64.61
CA LEU A 209 -16.48 47.91 63.21
C LEU A 209 -17.13 46.53 63.04
N ASN A 210 -18.46 46.52 62.91
CA ASN A 210 -19.19 45.32 62.52
C ASN A 210 -18.98 45.11 61.01
N ILE A 211 -18.22 44.08 60.66
CA ILE A 211 -18.04 43.67 59.27
C ILE A 211 -18.82 42.37 59.09
N GLU A 212 -19.97 42.47 58.43
CA GLU A 212 -20.77 41.31 58.04
C GLU A 212 -20.23 40.74 56.72
N PHE A 213 -19.65 39.55 56.78
CA PHE A 213 -19.21 38.84 55.59
C PHE A 213 -20.37 38.07 54.96
N THR A 214 -20.98 38.63 53.91
CA THR A 214 -21.93 37.89 53.08
C THR A 214 -21.17 36.94 52.15
N LYS A 215 -21.55 35.65 52.23
CA LYS A 215 -20.79 34.49 51.74
C LYS A 215 -20.60 34.38 50.21
N HIS A 216 -20.97 35.36 49.39
CA HIS A 216 -21.07 35.13 47.94
C HIS A 216 -20.55 36.19 46.95
N THR A 217 -19.92 37.29 47.36
CA THR A 217 -19.31 38.22 46.38
C THR A 217 -18.10 38.97 46.94
N SER A 218 -17.04 39.06 46.13
CA SER A 218 -15.77 39.75 46.41
C SER A 218 -15.90 41.29 46.43
N LYS A 219 -16.81 41.85 47.25
CA LYS A 219 -16.86 43.30 47.51
C LYS A 219 -17.20 43.55 48.98
N VAL A 220 -16.34 44.33 49.64
CA VAL A 220 -16.55 44.82 51.01
C VAL A 220 -17.13 46.23 50.89
N ASN A 221 -18.31 46.45 51.48
CA ASN A 221 -18.90 47.79 51.59
C ASN A 221 -18.76 48.26 53.05
N VAL A 222 -18.24 49.47 53.25
CA VAL A 222 -18.02 50.07 54.57
C VAL A 222 -18.94 51.29 54.67
N GLU A 223 -19.93 51.24 55.55
CA GLU A 223 -20.74 52.40 55.93
C GLU A 223 -20.32 52.88 57.33
N GLU A 224 -19.98 54.17 57.44
CA GLU A 224 -19.76 54.85 58.71
C GLU A 224 -21.08 55.43 59.21
N LYS A 225 -21.53 54.99 60.38
CA LYS A 225 -22.57 55.69 61.15
C LYS A 225 -21.93 56.50 62.28
N TYR A 226 -22.36 57.76 62.37
CA TYR A 226 -22.10 58.64 63.51
C TYR A 226 -23.36 58.69 64.38
N GLU A 227 -23.21 58.45 65.69
CA GLU A 227 -24.21 58.86 66.68
C GLU A 227 -23.71 60.14 67.36
N ILE A 228 -24.65 61.08 67.58
CA ILE A 228 -24.47 62.40 68.21
C ILE A 228 -24.26 62.23 69.71
#